data_AF-A0A160UP45-F1
#
_entry.id   AF-A0A160UP45-F1
#
_cell.length_a   1.000
_cell.length_b   1.000
_cell.length_c   1.000
_cell.angle_alpha   90.00
_cell.angle_beta   90.00
_cell.angle_gamma   90.00
#
_symmetry.space_group_name_H-M   'P 1'
#
loop_
_entity.id
_entity.type
_entity.pdbx_description
1 polymer ?
#
loop_
_entity_poly.entity_id
_entity_poly.type
_entity_poly.pdbx_seq_one_letter_code
_entity_poly.pdbx_strand_id
1 'polypeptide(L)'
;MAKFVGTTRATVSEMVKRLEAKGYLERKSSGEDKRSVILCTTLRGEKILAYDPIAPLVSAIAMVELGAPNFRDTLRKVLDRLGTAQHRHHADSCRQCIFLSETSLAAAESTCRFFRAAITKEEIDLLCFNFERRGGRIRS
;
A
#
# COMPACT_ATOMS: atom_id res chain seq x y z
N MET A 1 8.17 0.37 1.78
CA MET A 1 7.67 1.64 2.38
C MET A 1 8.35 2.89 1.82
N ALA A 2 9.66 3.12 2.03
CA ALA A 2 10.32 4.38 1.59
C ALA A 2 10.10 4.76 0.11
N LYS A 3 10.35 3.82 -0.81
CA LYS A 3 10.13 4.05 -2.24
C LYS A 3 8.66 4.34 -2.59
N PHE A 4 7.72 3.73 -1.87
CA PHE A 4 6.28 3.97 -2.09
C PHE A 4 5.87 5.37 -1.67
N VAL A 5 6.32 5.82 -0.51
CA VAL A 5 6.08 7.19 -0.01
C VAL A 5 6.88 8.24 -0.83
N GLY A 6 7.72 7.79 -1.77
CA GLY A 6 8.54 8.68 -2.59
C GLY A 6 9.62 9.41 -1.79
N THR A 7 10.12 8.79 -0.70
CA THR A 7 11.13 9.39 0.18
C THR A 7 12.24 8.41 0.55
N THR A 8 13.21 8.85 1.36
CA THR A 8 14.36 8.03 1.78
C THR A 8 14.01 7.12 2.96
N ARG A 9 14.75 6.02 3.11
CA ARG A 9 14.62 5.13 4.28
C ARG A 9 14.82 5.88 5.59
N ALA A 10 15.80 6.80 5.63
CA ALA A 10 16.06 7.64 6.80
C ALA A 10 14.84 8.50 7.17
N THR A 11 14.23 9.15 6.17
CA THR A 11 13.03 9.98 6.38
C THR A 11 11.84 9.14 6.86
N VAL A 12 11.60 7.97 6.27
CA VAL A 12 10.54 7.08 6.74
C VAL A 12 10.79 6.63 8.18
N SER A 13 12.00 6.21 8.51
CA SER A 13 12.34 5.79 9.87
C SER A 13 12.09 6.91 10.88
N GLU A 14 12.47 8.14 10.55
CA GLU A 14 12.24 9.31 11.39
C GLU A 14 10.75 9.66 11.53
N MET A 15 9.98 9.59 10.43
CA MET A 15 8.53 9.77 10.47
C MET A 15 7.85 8.75 11.39
N VAL A 16 8.20 7.47 11.26
CA VAL A 16 7.62 6.41 12.11
C VAL A 16 7.94 6.66 13.58
N LYS A 17 9.21 6.98 13.91
CA LYS A 17 9.60 7.33 15.29
C LYS A 17 8.77 8.47 15.87
N ARG A 18 8.54 9.53 15.09
CA ARG A 18 7.73 10.68 15.52
C ARG A 18 6.27 10.31 15.72
N LEU A 19 5.71 9.46 14.86
CA LEU A 19 4.32 8.99 14.98
C LEU A 19 4.14 8.07 16.20
N GLU A 20 5.12 7.22 16.50
CA GLU A 20 5.13 6.42 17.74
C GLU A 20 5.27 7.28 18.99
N ALA A 21 6.18 8.27 18.98
CA ALA A 21 6.34 9.20 20.11
C ALA A 21 5.07 10.01 20.38
N LYS A 22 4.26 10.28 19.34
CA LYS A 22 2.94 10.91 19.47
C LYS A 22 1.83 9.92 19.86
N GLY A 23 2.13 8.63 19.92
CA GLY A 23 1.19 7.56 20.25
C GLY A 23 0.20 7.24 19.15
N TYR A 24 0.52 7.51 17.88
CA TYR A 24 -0.35 7.23 16.73
C TYR A 24 -0.06 5.89 16.07
N LEU A 25 1.18 5.42 16.17
CA LEU A 25 1.62 4.10 15.69
C LEU A 25 2.24 3.30 16.83
N GLU A 26 2.23 1.98 16.68
CA GLU A 26 2.97 1.04 17.50
C GLU A 26 3.64 -0.03 16.63
N ARG A 27 4.79 -0.55 17.09
CA ARG A 27 5.47 -1.68 16.47
C ARG A 27 5.09 -2.97 17.17
N LYS A 28 4.74 -3.99 16.40
CA LYS A 28 4.58 -5.37 16.86
C LYS A 28 5.60 -6.26 16.16
N SER A 29 6.12 -7.24 16.90
CA SER A 29 6.91 -8.31 16.30
C SER A 29 6.03 -9.13 15.37
N SER A 30 6.51 -9.42 14.16
CA SER A 30 5.83 -10.42 13.33
C SER A 30 6.03 -11.81 13.93
N GLY A 31 4.93 -12.57 14.03
CA GLY A 31 4.97 -13.98 14.44
C GLY A 31 5.59 -14.88 13.37
N GLU A 32 5.55 -14.46 12.10
CA GLU A 32 6.01 -15.26 10.96
C GLU A 32 7.47 -14.99 10.57
N ASP A 33 7.97 -13.77 10.81
CA ASP A 33 9.36 -13.41 10.53
C ASP A 33 9.92 -12.45 11.59
N LYS A 34 10.90 -12.93 12.37
CA LYS A 34 11.56 -12.15 13.43
C LYS A 34 12.35 -10.94 12.90
N ARG A 35 12.65 -10.87 11.60
CA ARG A 35 13.29 -9.73 10.95
C ARG A 35 12.29 -8.67 10.49
N SER A 36 11.01 -8.98 10.55
CA SER A 36 9.92 -8.13 10.12
C SER A 36 9.19 -7.50 11.30
N VAL A 37 8.76 -6.26 11.12
CA VAL A 37 8.02 -5.47 12.11
C VAL A 37 6.71 -5.05 11.49
N ILE A 38 5.62 -5.25 12.23
CA ILE A 38 4.28 -4.79 11.87
C ILE A 38 4.08 -3.42 12.49
N LEU A 39 3.72 -2.43 11.68
CA LEU A 39 3.28 -1.12 12.16
C LEU A 39 1.76 -1.13 12.26
N CYS A 40 1.24 -0.97 13.47
CA CYS A 40 -0.20 -0.89 13.72
C CYS A 40 -0.57 0.55 14.08
N THR A 41 -1.73 0.99 13.60
CA THR A 41 -2.35 2.22 14.09
C THR A 41 -2.88 1.99 15.50
N THR A 42 -2.65 2.94 16.41
CA THR A 42 -3.27 2.89 17.73
C THR A 42 -4.71 3.43 17.66
N LEU A 43 -5.51 3.21 18.71
CA LEU A 43 -6.83 3.86 18.83
C LEU A 43 -6.77 5.39 18.70
N ARG A 44 -5.67 6.01 19.15
CA ARG A 44 -5.46 7.45 19.01
C ARG A 44 -5.17 7.82 17.55
N GLY A 45 -4.37 7.02 16.86
CA GLY A 45 -4.11 7.19 15.43
C GLY A 45 -5.40 7.07 14.61
N GLU A 46 -6.22 6.05 14.89
CA GLU A 46 -7.52 5.85 14.23
C GLU A 46 -8.46 7.04 14.40
N LYS A 47 -8.52 7.64 15.60
CA LYS A 47 -9.32 8.85 15.85
C LYS A 47 -8.89 10.05 15.02
N ILE A 48 -7.60 10.16 14.67
CA ILE A 48 -7.11 11.22 13.80
C ILE A 48 -7.41 10.90 12.34
N LEU A 49 -7.26 9.64 11.93
CA LEU A 49 -7.60 9.21 10.58
C LEU A 49 -9.10 9.33 10.27
N ALA A 50 -9.96 9.26 11.29
CA ALA A 50 -11.39 9.56 11.14
C ALA A 50 -11.63 10.99 10.57
N TYR A 51 -10.72 11.92 10.83
CA TYR A 51 -10.67 13.22 10.17
C TYR A 51 -9.63 13.16 9.05
N ASP A 52 -9.97 12.48 7.95
CA ASP A 52 -9.06 12.35 6.81
C ASP A 52 -8.76 13.74 6.21
N PRO A 53 -7.53 14.29 6.37
CA PRO A 53 -7.19 15.60 5.86
C PRO A 53 -7.19 15.65 4.32
N ILE A 54 -7.22 14.50 3.65
CA ILE A 54 -7.26 14.37 2.19
C ILE A 54 -8.69 14.25 1.66
N ALA A 55 -9.68 13.98 2.51
CA ALA A 55 -11.09 13.84 2.08
C ALA A 55 -11.63 15.06 1.29
N PRO A 56 -11.30 16.32 1.64
CA PRO A 56 -11.71 17.47 0.83
C PRO A 56 -11.14 17.45 -0.58
N LEU A 57 -9.87 17.02 -0.75
CA LEU A 57 -9.24 16.89 -2.06
C LEU A 57 -9.91 15.79 -2.88
N VAL A 58 -10.19 14.62 -2.29
CA VAL A 58 -10.89 13.52 -2.97
C VAL A 58 -12.28 13.97 -3.43
N SER A 59 -13.00 14.71 -2.58
CA SER A 59 -14.31 15.27 -2.90
C SER A 59 -14.23 16.25 -4.06
N ALA A 60 -13.24 17.15 -4.07
CA ALA A 60 -13.03 18.09 -5.17
C ALA A 60 -12.74 17.37 -6.50
N ILE A 61 -11.91 16.32 -6.48
CA ILE A 61 -11.61 15.52 -7.68
C ILE A 61 -12.87 14.77 -8.16
N ALA A 62 -13.71 14.28 -7.23
CA ALA A 62 -14.95 13.59 -7.58
C ALA A 62 -15.96 14.49 -8.32
N MET A 63 -15.88 15.81 -8.12
CA MET A 63 -16.71 16.79 -8.81
C MET A 63 -16.22 17.16 -10.21
N VAL A 64 -15.00 16.77 -10.59
CA VAL A 64 -14.50 16.92 -11.96
C VAL A 64 -15.25 15.92 -12.85
N GLU A 65 -15.56 16.29 -14.09
CA GLU A 65 -16.29 15.43 -15.05
C GLU A 65 -15.68 14.03 -15.20
N LEU A 66 -14.36 13.94 -15.11
CA LEU A 66 -13.63 12.68 -15.15
C LEU A 66 -13.94 11.78 -13.93
N GLY A 67 -14.20 12.36 -12.76
CA GLY A 67 -14.41 11.66 -11.50
C GLY A 67 -13.13 11.08 -10.89
N ALA A 68 -13.13 10.84 -9.57
CA ALA A 68 -11.93 10.42 -8.83
C ALA A 68 -11.27 9.12 -9.31
N PRO A 69 -12.02 8.03 -9.62
CA PRO A 69 -11.41 6.79 -10.13
C PRO A 69 -10.71 6.99 -11.48
N ASN A 70 -11.36 7.65 -12.43
CA ASN A 70 -10.78 7.84 -13.76
C ASN A 70 -9.68 8.90 -13.76
N PHE A 71 -9.74 9.89 -12.86
CA PHE A 71 -8.66 10.86 -12.65
C PHE A 71 -7.38 10.14 -12.20
N ARG A 72 -7.49 9.25 -11.20
CA ARG A 72 -6.36 8.45 -10.73
C ARG A 72 -5.74 7.62 -11.87
N ASP A 73 -6.57 6.95 -12.67
CA ASP A 73 -6.08 6.13 -13.79
C ASP A 73 -5.46 6.95 -14.92
N THR A 74 -6.01 8.14 -15.18
CA THR A 74 -5.49 9.06 -16.20
C THR A 74 -4.17 9.67 -15.77
N LEU A 75 -4.08 10.17 -14.53
CA LEU A 75 -2.85 10.67 -13.94
C LEU A 75 -1.76 9.59 -13.93
N ARG A 76 -2.11 8.35 -13.59
CA ARG A 76 -1.20 7.20 -13.66
C ARG A 76 -0.63 7.02 -15.07
N LYS A 77 -1.48 6.99 -16.11
CA LYS A 77 -1.04 6.89 -17.52
C LYS A 77 -0.12 8.05 -17.93
N VAL A 78 -0.39 9.27 -17.47
CA VAL A 78 0.47 10.44 -17.73
C VAL A 78 1.83 10.29 -17.07
N LEU A 79 1.87 9.91 -15.78
CA LEU A 79 3.11 9.69 -15.04
C LEU A 79 3.97 8.58 -15.63
N ASP A 80 3.34 7.52 -16.15
CA ASP A 80 4.00 6.43 -16.86
C ASP A 80 4.67 6.91 -18.15
N ARG A 81 3.97 7.74 -18.94
CA ARG A 81 4.50 8.33 -20.19
C ARG A 81 5.66 9.29 -19.96
N LEU A 82 5.67 10.02 -18.84
CA LEU A 82 6.75 10.96 -18.50
C LEU A 82 8.05 10.24 -18.08
N GLY A 83 8.12 8.91 -18.12
CA GLY A 83 9.30 8.16 -17.70
C GLY A 83 9.57 8.25 -16.19
N THR A 84 8.74 8.96 -15.43
CA THR A 84 8.81 8.99 -13.96
C THR A 84 8.46 7.62 -13.35
N ALA A 85 7.92 6.69 -14.15
CA ALA A 85 7.64 5.32 -13.77
C ALA A 85 8.89 4.47 -13.49
N GLN A 86 10.07 4.81 -14.03
CA GLN A 86 11.30 4.02 -13.83
C GLN A 86 11.71 3.92 -12.34
N HIS A 87 11.17 4.80 -11.49
CA HIS A 87 11.48 4.85 -10.06
C HIS A 87 10.26 4.71 -9.14
N ARG A 88 9.06 4.50 -9.68
CA ARG A 88 7.85 4.37 -8.85
C ARG A 88 7.45 2.90 -8.73
N HIS A 89 7.44 2.42 -7.51
CA HIS A 89 6.67 1.22 -7.20
C HIS A 89 5.20 1.60 -7.30
N HIS A 90 4.50 1.04 -8.29
CA HIS A 90 3.05 1.07 -8.30
C HIS A 90 2.59 0.31 -7.07
N ALA A 91 1.84 0.93 -6.15
CA ALA A 91 1.04 0.14 -5.22
C ALA A 91 -0.37 0.07 -5.77
N ASP A 92 -0.90 -1.14 -5.71
CA ASP A 92 -2.31 -1.41 -5.87
C ASP A 92 -2.66 -2.47 -4.81
N SER A 93 -3.92 -2.88 -4.75
CA SER A 93 -4.33 -3.95 -3.83
C SER A 93 -3.54 -5.24 -4.05
N CYS A 94 -3.28 -6.01 -2.98
CA CYS A 94 -2.62 -7.32 -3.11
C CYS A 94 -3.41 -8.27 -4.02
N ARG A 95 -4.74 -8.09 -4.13
CA ARG A 95 -5.64 -8.79 -5.06
C ARG A 95 -5.15 -8.81 -6.50
N GLN A 96 -4.56 -7.71 -6.97
CA GLN A 96 -4.12 -7.57 -8.36
C GLN A 96 -2.63 -7.92 -8.55
N CYS A 97 -1.95 -8.34 -7.47
CA CYS A 97 -0.52 -8.58 -7.44
C CYS A 97 -0.16 -9.95 -8.02
N ILE A 98 0.95 -10.05 -8.75
CA ILE A 98 1.44 -11.33 -9.29
C ILE A 98 1.76 -12.33 -8.18
N PHE A 99 2.13 -11.85 -7.00
CA PHE A 99 2.60 -12.69 -5.89
C PHE A 99 1.46 -13.33 -5.10
N LEU A 100 0.21 -12.87 -5.27
CA LEU A 100 -0.94 -13.50 -4.62
C LEU A 100 -1.18 -14.89 -5.20
N SER A 101 -1.24 -15.90 -4.34
CA SER A 101 -1.59 -17.27 -4.69
C SER A 101 -2.84 -17.68 -3.93
N GLU A 102 -3.88 -18.03 -4.66
CA GLU A 102 -5.11 -18.61 -4.12
C GLU A 102 -4.99 -20.13 -4.25
N THR A 103 -4.81 -20.84 -3.13
CA THR A 103 -4.81 -22.29 -3.14
C THR A 103 -6.26 -22.76 -3.21
N SER A 104 -6.70 -23.24 -4.36
CA SER A 104 -7.97 -23.96 -4.46
C SER A 104 -7.80 -25.35 -3.87
N LEU A 105 -8.77 -25.76 -3.03
CA LEU A 105 -8.98 -27.09 -2.43
C LEU A 105 -8.64 -27.13 -0.92
N ALA A 106 -9.69 -26.87 -0.12
CA ALA A 106 -9.85 -27.23 1.30
C ALA A 106 -9.21 -26.38 2.41
N ALA A 107 -8.33 -25.42 2.13
CA ALA A 107 -7.90 -24.42 3.11
C ALA A 107 -8.13 -23.01 2.56
N ALA A 108 -9.01 -22.23 3.20
CA ALA A 108 -9.48 -20.92 2.76
C ALA A 108 -8.45 -19.79 2.96
N GLU A 109 -7.16 -20.08 2.81
CA GLU A 109 -6.08 -19.14 3.10
C GLU A 109 -5.33 -18.79 1.81
N SER A 110 -5.45 -17.53 1.42
CA SER A 110 -4.62 -16.95 0.38
C SER A 110 -3.20 -16.76 0.93
N THR A 111 -2.19 -16.83 0.07
CA THR A 111 -0.80 -16.63 0.46
C THR A 111 -0.11 -15.61 -0.42
N CYS A 112 0.77 -14.79 0.15
CA CYS A 112 1.65 -13.91 -0.60
C CYS A 112 2.99 -14.60 -0.83
N ARG A 113 3.29 -14.99 -2.07
CA ARG A 113 4.53 -15.70 -2.43
C ARG A 113 5.81 -14.87 -2.20
N PHE A 114 5.71 -13.55 -2.20
CA PHE A 114 6.83 -12.65 -1.93
C PHE A 114 7.28 -12.73 -0.47
N PHE A 115 6.32 -12.64 0.46
CA PHE A 115 6.58 -12.74 1.90
C PHE A 115 6.58 -14.17 2.42
N ARG A 116 6.05 -15.12 1.62
CA ARG A 116 5.83 -16.52 2.01
C ARG A 116 4.96 -16.64 3.27
N ALA A 117 3.95 -15.77 3.33
CA ALA A 117 3.07 -15.58 4.47
C ALA A 117 1.61 -15.81 4.07
N ALA A 118 0.79 -16.25 5.01
CA ALA A 118 -0.66 -16.22 4.86
C ALA A 118 -1.14 -14.78 4.75
N ILE A 119 -2.19 -14.54 3.97
CA ILE A 119 -2.84 -13.23 3.85
C ILE A 119 -4.34 -13.41 4.03
N THR A 120 -4.91 -12.64 4.95
CA THR A 120 -6.35 -12.66 5.22
C THR A 120 -7.13 -12.02 4.07
N LYS A 121 -8.45 -12.27 4.02
CA LYS A 121 -9.30 -11.68 2.97
C LYS A 121 -9.31 -10.16 3.04
N GLU A 122 -9.25 -9.61 4.25
CA GLU A 122 -9.23 -8.19 4.52
C GLU A 122 -7.92 -7.54 4.03
N GLU A 123 -6.79 -8.23 4.22
CA GLU A 123 -5.48 -7.76 3.77
C GLU A 123 -5.30 -7.77 2.25
N ILE A 124 -6.01 -8.64 1.53
CA ILE A 124 -5.93 -8.74 0.06
C ILE A 124 -6.38 -7.43 -0.61
N ASP A 125 -7.31 -6.71 0.01
CA ASP A 125 -7.85 -5.44 -0.49
C ASP A 125 -7.02 -4.22 -0.04
N LEU A 126 -6.04 -4.40 0.85
CA LEU A 126 -5.12 -3.34 1.27
C LEU A 126 -4.02 -3.09 0.23
N LEU A 127 -3.45 -1.88 0.28
CA LEU A 127 -2.35 -1.47 -0.59
C LEU A 127 -1.10 -2.33 -0.37
N CYS A 128 -0.64 -2.98 -1.44
CA CYS A 128 0.57 -3.79 -1.44
C CYS A 128 1.80 -2.95 -1.84
N PHE A 129 2.71 -2.71 -0.90
CA PHE A 129 3.94 -1.93 -1.15
C PHE A 129 4.95 -2.63 -2.07
N ASN A 130 4.85 -3.96 -2.21
CA ASN A 130 5.68 -4.78 -3.11
C ASN A 130 4.85 -5.28 -4.30
N PHE A 131 3.85 -4.49 -4.69
CA PHE A 131 2.96 -4.84 -5.78
C PHE A 131 3.70 -4.92 -7.11
N GLU A 132 3.41 -5.98 -7.85
CA GLU A 132 3.76 -6.13 -9.26
C GLU A 132 2.51 -6.58 -10.01
N ARG A 133 2.22 -5.95 -11.15
CA ARG A 133 0.95 -6.15 -11.86
C ARG A 133 0.89 -7.49 -12.60
N ARG A 134 -0.20 -8.24 -12.41
CA ARG A 134 -0.48 -9.47 -13.18
C ARG A 134 -0.62 -9.14 -14.66
N GLY A 135 0.32 -9.64 -15.47
CA GLY A 135 0.37 -9.40 -16.92
C GLY A 135 1.22 -8.20 -17.37
N GLY A 136 1.91 -7.50 -16.45
CA GLY A 136 2.78 -6.37 -16.78
C GLY A 136 4.19 -6.80 -17.20
N ARG A 137 4.35 -7.50 -18.33
CA ARG A 137 5.67 -7.54 -19.00
C ARG A 137 5.93 -6.14 -19.57
N ILE A 138 6.64 -5.29 -18.84
CA ILE A 138 7.48 -4.30 -19.51
C ILE A 138 8.72 -5.08 -19.93
N ARG A 139 8.84 -5.34 -21.23
CA ARG A 139 10.06 -5.88 -21.83
C ARG A 139 11.20 -4.92 -21.48
N SER A 140 12.17 -5.41 -20.71
CA SER A 140 13.55 -4.94 -20.78
C SER A 140 14.23 -5.61 -21.95
#